data_AF-A0A0F5VI67-F1
#
_entry.id   AF-A0A0F5VI67-F1
#
_cell.length_a   1.000
_cell.length_b   1.000
_cell.length_c   1.000
_cell.angle_alpha   90.00
_cell.angle_beta   90.00
_cell.angle_gamma   90.00
#
_symmetry.space_group_name_H-M   'P 1'
#
loop_
_entity.id
_entity.type
_entity.pdbx_description
1 polymer ?
#
loop_
_entity_poly.entity_id
_entity_poly.type
_entity_poly.pdbx_seq_one_letter_code
_entity_poly.pdbx_strand_id
1 'polypeptide(L)'
;IRGDYPPGSVVDPVSFETELGVSKTVIREAMRVLASKGLLESKQKRGTTIRPRADWNLLDSDLLRWQGSSDPTDGFLEDLAEVRAIVEPAGARFAAAPPTASA
;
A
#
# COMPACT_ATOMS: atom_id res chain seq x y z
N ILE A 1 -2.77 -4.48 -5.62
CA ILE A 1 -2.91 -3.09 -6.12
C ILE A 1 -3.88 -3.05 -7.29
N ARG A 2 -3.59 -3.76 -8.39
CA ARG A 2 -4.44 -3.84 -9.60
C ARG A 2 -5.82 -4.49 -9.41
N GLY A 3 -5.97 -5.31 -8.36
CA GLY A 3 -7.22 -6.00 -8.06
C GLY A 3 -7.26 -7.46 -8.49
N ASP A 4 -6.15 -8.00 -9.02
CA ASP A 4 -6.03 -9.38 -9.51
C ASP A 4 -6.41 -10.45 -8.48
N TYR A 5 -6.28 -10.12 -7.19
CA TYR A 5 -6.70 -10.99 -6.09
C TYR A 5 -7.75 -10.29 -5.23
N PRO A 6 -8.99 -10.79 -5.17
CA PRO A 6 -10.07 -10.14 -4.43
C PRO A 6 -9.90 -10.28 -2.91
N PRO A 7 -10.47 -9.36 -2.10
CA PRO A 7 -10.52 -9.50 -0.65
C PRO A 7 -11.10 -10.84 -0.21
N GLY A 8 -10.50 -11.42 0.83
CA GLY A 8 -10.87 -12.74 1.36
C GLY A 8 -10.24 -13.93 0.63
N SER A 9 -9.56 -13.71 -0.50
CA SER A 9 -8.80 -14.77 -1.19
C SER A 9 -7.69 -15.31 -0.28
N VAL A 10 -7.52 -16.64 -0.29
CA VAL A 10 -6.45 -17.31 0.44
C VAL A 10 -5.16 -17.22 -0.38
N VAL A 11 -4.08 -16.81 0.27
CA VAL A 11 -2.73 -16.76 -0.28
C VAL A 11 -2.10 -18.14 -0.07
N ASP A 12 -1.68 -18.79 -1.17
CA ASP A 12 -0.89 -20.01 -1.14
C ASP A 12 0.60 -19.67 -1.31
N PRO A 13 1.42 -19.71 -0.24
CA PRO A 13 2.84 -19.37 -0.33
C PRO A 13 3.62 -20.34 -1.22
N VAL A 14 3.21 -21.61 -1.27
CA VAL A 14 3.94 -22.67 -1.96
C VAL A 14 3.80 -22.53 -3.47
N SER A 15 2.62 -22.12 -3.93
CA SER A 15 2.41 -21.81 -5.35
C SER A 15 3.32 -20.66 -5.80
N PHE A 16 3.46 -19.61 -4.98
CA PHE A 16 4.33 -18.48 -5.31
C PHE A 16 5.83 -18.81 -5.29
N GLU A 17 6.28 -19.73 -4.43
CA GLU A 17 7.66 -20.25 -4.49
C GLU A 17 7.97 -20.82 -5.88
N THR A 18 7.03 -21.61 -6.41
CA THR A 18 7.18 -22.28 -7.72
C THR A 18 7.03 -21.30 -8.88
N GLU A 19 6.00 -20.46 -8.87
CA GLU A 19 5.69 -19.51 -9.95
C GLU A 19 6.78 -18.46 -10.11
N LEU A 20 7.32 -17.94 -9.01
CA LEU A 20 8.32 -16.87 -9.01
C LEU A 20 9.76 -17.41 -8.99
N GLY A 21 9.96 -18.72 -8.78
CA GLY A 21 11.29 -19.33 -8.70
C GLY A 21 12.14 -18.83 -7.52
N VAL A 22 11.49 -18.52 -6.39
CA VAL A 22 12.15 -17.96 -5.20
C VAL A 22 12.04 -18.88 -4.00
N SER A 23 12.96 -18.75 -3.04
CA SER A 23 12.96 -19.59 -1.85
C SER A 23 11.78 -19.32 -0.91
N LYS A 24 11.40 -20.34 -0.15
CA LYS A 24 10.45 -20.25 0.97
C LYS A 24 10.74 -19.09 1.94
N THR A 25 12.00 -18.84 2.25
CA THR A 25 12.39 -17.74 3.15
C THR A 25 12.02 -16.38 2.55
N VAL A 26 12.25 -16.19 1.25
CA VAL A 26 11.91 -14.95 0.55
C VAL A 26 10.39 -14.74 0.55
N ILE A 27 9.60 -15.78 0.23
CA ILE A 27 8.14 -15.70 0.29
C ILE A 27 7.64 -15.34 1.68
N ARG A 28 8.20 -15.95 2.73
CA ARG A 28 7.82 -15.65 4.12
C ARG A 28 8.07 -14.19 4.50
N GLU A 29 9.23 -13.64 4.13
CA GLU A 29 9.52 -12.23 4.42
C GLU A 29 8.64 -11.29 3.58
N ALA A 30 8.38 -11.61 2.31
CA ALA A 30 7.43 -10.86 1.49
C ALA A 30 6.03 -10.84 2.14
N MET A 31 5.52 -11.99 2.59
CA MET A 31 4.25 -12.07 3.32
C MET A 31 4.26 -11.23 4.60
N ARG A 32 5.36 -11.23 5.36
CA ARG A 32 5.48 -10.41 6.58
C ARG A 32 5.40 -8.92 6.27
N VAL A 33 6.08 -8.47 5.23
CA VAL A 33 6.03 -7.07 4.77
C VAL A 33 4.64 -6.69 4.29
N LEU A 34 3.97 -7.57 3.53
CA LEU A 34 2.59 -7.32 3.07
C LEU A 34 1.61 -7.27 4.26
N ALA A 35 1.77 -8.14 5.25
CA ALA A 35 0.98 -8.12 6.48
C ALA A 35 1.19 -6.83 7.29
N SER A 36 2.44 -6.35 7.43
CA SER A 36 2.71 -5.09 8.16
C SER A 36 2.13 -3.85 7.48
N LYS A 37 1.91 -3.90 6.16
CA LYS A 37 1.23 -2.86 5.38
C LYS A 37 -0.30 -2.98 5.41
N GLY A 38 -0.83 -4.01 6.06
CA GLY A 38 -2.26 -4.26 6.19
C GLY A 38 -2.89 -4.95 4.98
N LEU A 39 -2.11 -5.51 4.06
CA LEU A 39 -2.64 -6.18 2.85
C LEU A 39 -3.13 -7.60 3.15
N LEU A 40 -2.51 -8.24 4.13
CA LEU A 40 -2.77 -9.63 4.50
C LEU A 40 -3.16 -9.75 5.97
N GLU A 41 -4.00 -10.73 6.29
CA GLU A 41 -4.28 -11.17 7.66
C GLU A 41 -4.07 -12.69 7.76
N SER A 42 -3.62 -13.16 8.93
CA SER A 42 -3.56 -14.59 9.23
C SER A 42 -4.75 -14.97 10.11
N LYS A 43 -5.56 -15.93 9.65
CA LYS A 43 -6.73 -16.43 10.38
C LYS A 43 -6.56 -17.91 10.71
N GLN A 44 -6.81 -18.27 11.97
CA GLN A 44 -6.74 -19.66 12.41
C GLN A 44 -7.67 -20.54 11.55
N LYS A 45 -7.18 -21.70 11.13
CA LYS A 45 -7.87 -22.67 10.24
C LYS A 45 -8.14 -22.19 8.80
N ARG A 46 -8.04 -20.90 8.48
CA ARG A 46 -8.31 -20.35 7.14
C ARG A 46 -7.04 -20.02 6.35
N GLY A 47 -5.91 -19.86 7.03
CA GLY A 47 -4.63 -19.47 6.41
C GLY A 47 -4.48 -17.95 6.31
N THR A 48 -3.58 -17.51 5.42
CA THR A 48 -3.37 -16.08 5.16
C THR A 48 -4.33 -15.61 4.08
N THR A 49 -5.05 -14.51 4.30
CA THR A 49 -6.03 -13.98 3.35
C THR A 49 -5.78 -12.51 3.03
N ILE A 50 -6.23 -12.08 1.87
CA ILE A 50 -6.19 -10.67 1.46
C ILE A 50 -7.24 -9.87 2.21
N ARG A 51 -6.82 -8.75 2.81
CA ARG A 51 -7.73 -7.85 3.54
C ARG A 51 -8.48 -6.92 2.57
N PRO A 52 -9.70 -6.46 2.92
CA PRO A 52 -10.38 -5.39 2.21
C PRO A 52 -9.48 -4.16 2.04
N ARG A 53 -9.61 -3.43 0.94
CA ARG A 53 -8.75 -2.27 0.66
C ARG A 53 -8.86 -1.16 1.73
N ALA A 54 -10.03 -1.00 2.33
CA ALA A 54 -10.28 -0.04 3.41
C ALA A 54 -9.44 -0.32 4.68
N ASP A 55 -8.93 -1.54 4.83
CA ASP A 55 -8.13 -1.97 5.97
C ASP A 55 -6.62 -1.79 5.76
N TRP A 56 -6.20 -1.39 4.56
CA TRP A 56 -4.79 -1.23 4.23
C TRP A 56 -4.25 0.08 4.80
N ASN A 57 -2.95 0.14 5.08
CA ASN A 57 -2.31 1.41 5.41
C ASN A 57 -2.10 2.23 4.13
N LEU A 58 -3.14 2.88 3.62
CA LEU A 58 -3.11 3.54 2.31
C LEU A 58 -2.07 4.68 2.19
N LEU A 59 -1.59 5.22 3.31
CA LEU A 59 -0.53 6.24 3.35
C LEU A 59 0.87 5.64 3.49
N ASP A 60 1.01 4.31 3.52
CA ASP A 60 2.30 3.63 3.44
C ASP A 60 3.01 4.00 2.12
N SER A 61 4.29 4.38 2.23
CA SER A 61 5.07 4.88 1.11
C SER A 61 5.19 3.88 -0.05
N ASP A 62 5.31 2.58 0.24
CA ASP A 62 5.37 1.56 -0.81
C ASP A 62 4.03 1.39 -1.50
N LEU A 63 2.92 1.42 -0.76
CA LEU A 63 1.59 1.34 -1.35
C LEU A 63 1.29 2.53 -2.25
N LEU A 64 1.62 3.75 -1.82
CA LEU A 64 1.49 4.95 -2.64
C LEU A 64 2.35 4.85 -3.91
N ARG A 65 3.61 4.42 -3.76
CA ARG A 65 4.52 4.21 -4.90
C ARG A 65 3.99 3.16 -5.87
N TRP A 66 3.49 2.02 -5.38
CA TRP A 66 2.95 0.97 -6.23
C TRP A 66 1.68 1.41 -6.95
N GLN A 67 0.82 2.20 -6.30
CA GLN A 67 -0.36 2.78 -6.94
C GLN A 67 0.00 3.73 -8.07
N GLY A 68 1.00 4.60 -7.88
CA GLY A 68 1.48 5.49 -8.94
C GLY A 68 2.28 4.80 -10.05
N SER A 69 2.79 3.59 -9.80
CA SER A 69 3.52 2.78 -10.81
C SER A 69 2.59 1.83 -11.59
N SER A 70 1.39 1.58 -11.09
CA SER A 70 0.29 0.96 -11.85
C SER A 70 -0.53 2.02 -12.57
N ASP A 71 -1.40 1.64 -13.51
CA ASP A 71 -2.46 2.54 -13.96
C ASP A 71 -3.34 2.90 -12.75
N PRO A 72 -3.28 4.15 -12.25
CA PRO A 72 -4.04 4.54 -11.09
C PRO A 72 -5.52 4.57 -11.45
N THR A 73 -6.37 4.10 -10.55
CA THR A 73 -7.83 4.16 -10.73
C THR A 73 -8.30 5.60 -10.64
N ASP A 74 -9.33 5.97 -11.41
CA ASP A 74 -9.93 7.32 -11.38
C ASP A 74 -10.26 7.77 -9.95
N GLY A 75 -10.89 6.90 -9.15
CA GLY A 75 -11.20 7.20 -7.75
C GLY A 75 -9.97 7.50 -6.88
N PHE A 76 -8.82 6.87 -7.14
CA PHE A 76 -7.58 7.21 -6.43
C PHE A 76 -7.05 8.59 -6.84
N LEU A 77 -7.16 8.95 -8.12
CA LEU A 77 -6.76 10.27 -8.60
C LEU A 77 -7.66 11.37 -8.03
N GLU A 78 -8.95 11.11 -7.89
CA GLU A 78 -9.92 11.99 -7.23
C GLU A 78 -9.59 12.17 -5.75
N ASP A 79 -9.42 11.07 -4.99
CA ASP A 79 -9.02 11.11 -3.58
C ASP A 79 -7.70 11.88 -3.40
N LEU A 80 -6.71 11.63 -4.26
CA LEU A 80 -5.42 12.31 -4.23
C LEU A 80 -5.57 13.81 -4.53
N ALA A 81 -6.39 14.18 -5.51
CA ALA A 81 -6.63 15.58 -5.85
C ALA A 81 -7.29 16.33 -4.67
N GLU A 82 -8.23 15.70 -3.96
CA GLU A 82 -8.87 16.27 -2.78
C GLU A 82 -7.87 16.53 -1.65
N VAL A 83 -7.04 15.54 -1.32
CA VAL A 83 -5.99 15.68 -0.30
C VAL A 83 -5.01 16.80 -0.68
N ARG A 84 -4.59 16.86 -1.96
CA ARG A 84 -3.66 17.90 -2.44
C ARG A 84 -4.27 19.29 -2.35
N ALA A 85 -5.54 19.46 -2.70
CA ALA A 85 -6.23 20.73 -2.60
C ALA A 85 -6.30 21.27 -1.16
N ILE A 86 -6.31 20.38 -0.16
CA ILE A 86 -6.30 20.76 1.26
C ILE A 86 -4.87 21.07 1.74
N VAL A 87 -3.91 20.20 1.43
CA VAL A 87 -2.57 20.25 2.03
C VAL A 87 -1.60 21.17 1.27
N GLU A 88 -1.57 21.08 -0.05
CA GLU A 88 -0.54 21.77 -0.86
C GLU A 88 -0.62 23.30 -0.78
N PRO A 89 -1.80 23.96 -0.80
CA PRO A 89 -1.85 25.42 -0.70
C PRO A 89 -1.31 25.95 0.62
N ALA A 90 -1.60 25.27 1.73
CA ALA A 90 -1.03 25.63 3.04
C ALA A 90 0.49 25.43 3.03
N GLY A 91 0.97 24.28 2.52
CA GLY A 91 2.39 23.99 2.36
C GLY A 91 3.11 25.03 1.50
N ALA A 92 2.53 25.44 0.38
CA ALA A 92 3.08 26.47 -0.50
C ALA A 92 3.19 27.83 0.18
N ARG A 93 2.18 28.23 0.97
CA ARG A 93 2.25 29.46 1.77
C ARG A 93 3.35 29.41 2.83
N PHE A 94 3.51 28.28 3.52
CA PHE A 94 4.59 28.11 4.50
C PHE A 94 5.97 28.13 3.84
N ALA A 95 6.12 27.51 2.66
CA ALA A 95 7.37 27.52 1.91
C ALA A 95 7.73 28.91 1.35
N ALA A 96 6.73 29.73 1.02
CA ALA A 96 6.92 31.10 0.56
C ALA A 96 7.15 32.12 1.69
N ALA A 97 6.90 31.74 2.94
CA ALA A 97 7.16 32.61 4.07
C ALA A 97 8.67 32.91 4.16
N PRO A 98 9.06 34.14 4.55
CA PRO A 98 10.46 34.46 4.76
C PRO A 98 11.03 33.48 5.79
N PRO A 99 12.31 33.04 5.63
CA PRO A 99 12.92 32.13 6.59
C PRO A 99 12.77 32.73 7.98
N THR A 100 12.09 32.01 8.87
CA THR A 100 12.09 32.35 10.29
C THR A 100 13.55 32.29 10.74
N ALA A 101 14.11 33.42 11.18
CA ALA A 101 15.46 33.46 11.71
C ALA A 101 15.58 32.36 12.77
N SER A 102 16.37 31.33 12.48
CA SER A 102 16.69 30.30 13.46
C SER A 102 17.45 31.00 14.57
N ALA A 103 16.85 31.06 15.76
CA ALA A 103 17.51 31.53 16.96
C ALA A 103 18.62 30.55 17.38
#